data_AF-A0A101RK44-F1
#
_entry.id   AF-A0A101RK44-F1
#
_cell.length_a   1.000
_cell.length_b   1.000
_cell.length_c   1.000
_cell.angle_alpha   90.00
_cell.angle_beta   90.00
_cell.angle_gamma   90.00
#
_symmetry.space_group_name_H-M   'P 1'
#
loop_
_entity.id
_entity.type
_entity.pdbx_description
1 polymer ?
#
loop_
_entity_poly.entity_id
_entity_poly.type
_entity_poly.pdbx_seq_one_letter_code
_entity_poly.pdbx_strand_id
1 'polypeptide(L)' 'MQYYGAFYRSELLPLLRRISAYLMRWIRKRYKRYRSFKAAHKCWQRITSRHPMLFAHWSWTPCFW' A
#
# COMPACT_ATOMS: atom_id res chain seq x y z
N MET A 1 -15.61 -11.69 -2.73
CA MET A 1 -15.33 -10.24 -2.59
C MET A 1 -16.27 -9.49 -3.53
N GLN A 2 -17.47 -9.13 -3.06
CA GLN A 2 -18.56 -8.74 -3.97
C GLN A 2 -19.34 -7.55 -3.42
N TYR A 3 -18.62 -6.52 -2.96
CA TYR A 3 -19.24 -5.30 -2.44
C TYR A 3 -19.15 -4.12 -3.41
N TYR A 4 -18.29 -4.20 -4.45
CA TYR A 4 -18.05 -3.06 -5.35
C TYR A 4 -17.55 -3.43 -6.77
N GLY A 5 -17.98 -4.56 -7.33
CA GLY A 5 -17.40 -5.12 -8.56
C GLY A 5 -17.56 -4.30 -9.85
N ALA A 6 -18.48 -3.34 -9.92
CA ALA A 6 -18.81 -2.64 -11.18
C ALA A 6 -18.02 -1.33 -11.41
N PHE A 7 -17.63 -0.62 -10.35
CA PHE A 7 -17.00 0.72 -10.43
C PHE A 7 -15.48 0.71 -10.17
N TYR A 8 -14.90 -0.44 -9.84
CA TYR A 8 -13.63 -0.53 -9.08
C TYR A 8 -12.33 -0.30 -9.85
N ARG A 9 -12.31 -0.42 -11.18
CA ARG A 9 -11.03 -0.43 -11.90
C ARG A 9 -10.45 0.96 -12.15
N SER A 10 -11.26 1.97 -12.37
CA SER A 10 -10.74 3.26 -12.88
C SER A 10 -10.62 4.31 -11.79
N GLU A 11 -11.65 4.43 -10.94
CA GLU A 11 -11.78 5.56 -10.00
C GLU A 11 -11.36 5.20 -8.58
N LEU A 12 -11.41 3.92 -8.22
CA LEU A 12 -11.11 3.47 -6.86
C LEU A 12 -9.62 3.13 -6.68
N LEU A 13 -8.94 2.73 -7.76
CA LEU A 13 -7.49 2.54 -7.78
C LEU A 13 -6.69 3.78 -7.32
N PRO A 14 -6.96 5.02 -7.78
CA PRO A 14 -6.23 6.20 -7.29
C PRO A 14 -6.47 6.48 -5.81
N LEU A 15 -7.64 6.15 -5.26
CA LEU A 15 -7.91 6.27 -3.83
C LEU A 15 -7.10 5.26 -3.01
N LEU A 16 -7.09 3.99 -3.45
CA LEU A 16 -6.31 2.93 -2.80
C LEU A 16 -4.79 3.20 -2.87
N ARG A 17 -4.33 3.76 -4.01
CA ARG A 17 -2.96 4.26 -4.17
C ARG A 17 -2.64 5.39 -3.20
N ARG A 18 -3.55 6.35 -3.01
CA ARG A 18 -3.40 7.42 -2.00
C ARG A 18 -3.28 6.85 -0.59
N ILE A 19 -4.11 5.87 -0.23
CA ILE A 19 -4.03 5.20 1.08
C ILE A 19 -2.67 4.54 1.27
N SER A 20 -2.17 3.81 0.25
CA SER A 20 -0.84 3.20 0.27
C SER A 20 0.28 4.23 0.42
N ALA A 21 0.18 5.37 -0.28
CA ALA A 21 1.13 6.47 -0.17
C ALA A 21 1.11 7.13 1.23
N TYR A 22 -0.07 7.28 1.83
CA TYR A 22 -0.20 7.76 3.21
C TYR A 22 0.41 6.78 4.21
N LEU A 23 0.20 5.48 4.03
CA LEU A 23 0.83 4.45 4.85
C LEU A 23 2.36 4.53 4.76
N MET A 24 2.89 4.70 3.55
CA MET A 24 4.33 4.88 3.32
C MET A 24 4.86 6.12 4.03
N ARG A 25 4.15 7.25 3.94
CA ARG A 25 4.49 8.49 4.66
C ARG A 25 4.45 8.30 6.17
N TRP A 26 3.46 7.55 6.67
CA TRP A 26 3.32 7.23 8.08
C TRP A 26 4.47 6.35 8.58
N ILE A 27 4.86 5.30 7.84
CA ILE A 27 6.03 4.46 8.18
C ILE A 27 7.29 5.33 8.27
N ARG A 28 7.50 6.24 7.31
CA ARG A 28 8.64 7.16 7.31
C ARG A 28 8.62 8.14 8.50
N LYS A 29 7.43 8.60 8.91
CA LYS A 29 7.27 9.52 10.05
C LYS A 29 7.43 8.81 11.39
N ARG A 30 6.89 7.59 11.51
CA ARG A 30 6.91 6.80 12.75
C ARG A 30 8.27 6.16 13.04
N TYR A 31 8.97 5.72 12.00
CA TYR A 31 10.23 4.99 12.14
C TYR A 31 11.40 5.79 11.56
N LYS A 32 12.25 6.35 12.43
CA LYS A 32 13.47 7.08 12.02
C LYS A 32 14.40 6.24 11.13
N ARG A 33 14.44 4.91 11.32
CA ARG A 33 15.21 3.95 10.50
C ARG A 33 14.76 3.88 9.04
N TYR A 34 13.49 4.18 8.76
CA TYR A 34 12.92 4.13 7.41
C TYR A 34 12.73 5.53 6.80
N ARG A 35 13.42 6.56 7.31
CA ARG A 35 13.30 7.93 6.80
C ARG A 35 13.67 8.05 5.31
N SER A 36 14.67 7.27 4.90
CA SER A 36 15.11 7.13 3.51
C SER A 36 14.12 6.33 2.68
N PHE A 37 13.78 6.82 1.48
CA PHE A 37 12.81 6.18 0.59
C PHE A 37 13.18 4.73 0.26
N LYS A 38 14.45 4.45 -0.06
CA LYS A 38 14.94 3.07 -0.31
C LYS A 38 14.70 2.12 0.87
N ALA A 39 14.89 2.59 2.10
CA ALA A 39 14.71 1.76 3.30
C ALA A 39 13.23 1.50 3.57
N ALA A 40 12.38 2.52 3.44
CA ALA A 40 10.93 2.37 3.51
C ALA A 40 10.41 1.43 2.40
N HIS A 41 10.94 1.54 1.18
CA HIS A 41 10.59 0.68 0.05
C HIS A 41 10.91 -0.79 0.30
N LYS A 42 12.13 -1.10 0.76
CA LYS A 42 12.49 -2.47 1.12
C LYS A 42 11.61 -3.01 2.25
N CYS A 43 11.26 -2.18 3.23
CA CYS A 43 10.36 -2.55 4.32
C CYS A 43 8.95 -2.85 3.78
N TRP A 44 8.40 -1.96 2.95
CA TRP A 44 7.11 -2.11 2.28
C TRP A 44 7.05 -3.42 1.49
N GLN A 45 8.00 -3.66 0.59
CA GLN A 45 8.08 -4.90 -0.19
C GLN A 45 8.11 -6.13 0.71
N ARG A 46 8.90 -6.13 1.79
CA ARG A 46 8.94 -7.24 2.75
C ARG A 46 7.61 -7.47 3.45
N ILE A 47 6.89 -6.41 3.82
CA ILE A 47 5.59 -6.50 4.49
C ILE A 47 4.54 -7.04 3.51
N THR A 48 4.46 -6.48 2.31
CA THR A 48 3.51 -6.89 1.28
C THR A 48 3.76 -8.33 0.83
N SER A 49 5.02 -8.77 0.73
CA SER A 49 5.35 -10.16 0.39
C SER A 49 5.06 -11.15 1.51
N ARG A 50 5.28 -10.78 2.79
CA ARG A 50 5.02 -11.69 3.93
C ARG A 50 3.55 -11.76 4.30
N HIS A 51 2.82 -10.65 4.16
CA HIS A 51 1.44 -10.54 4.61
C HIS A 51 0.57 -9.82 3.57
N PRO A 52 0.34 -10.45 2.41
CA PRO A 52 -0.45 -9.85 1.33
C PRO A 52 -1.93 -9.60 1.72
N MET A 53 -2.41 -10.23 2.80
CA MET A 53 -3.80 -10.14 3.27
C MET A 53 -4.03 -9.11 4.39
N LEU A 54 -3.01 -8.40 4.88
CA LEU A 54 -3.19 -7.39 5.94
C LEU A 54 -4.13 -6.26 5.53
N PHE A 55 -4.17 -5.93 4.24
CA PHE A 55 -5.17 -5.03 3.69
C PHE A 55 -5.82 -5.70 2.49
N ALA A 56 -7.16 -5.65 2.43
CA ALA A 56 -7.93 -6.24 1.35
C ALA A 56 -7.52 -5.71 -0.05
N HIS A 57 -6.98 -4.49 -0.14
CA HIS A 57 -6.53 -3.89 -1.38
C HIS A 57 -5.10 -4.28 -1.80
N TRP A 58 -4.24 -4.76 -0.89
CA TRP A 58 -2.86 -5.15 -1.22
C TRP A 58 -2.78 -6.35 -2.16
N SER A 59 -3.80 -7.22 -2.16
CA SER A 59 -3.93 -8.31 -3.12
C SER A 59 -4.13 -7.82 -4.56
N TRP A 60 -4.65 -6.60 -4.74
CA TRP A 60 -4.98 -6.03 -6.05
C TRP A 60 -3.98 -4.95 -6.47
N THR A 61 -3.36 -4.27 -5.50
CA THR A 61 -2.32 -3.25 -5.70
C THR A 61 -1.13 -3.51 -4.77
N PRO A 62 -0.28 -4.51 -5.07
CA PRO A 62 1.00 -4.68 -4.37
C PRO A 62 1.99 -3.54 -4.69
N CYS A 63 1.74 -2.83 -5.81
CA CYS A 63 2.51 -1.68 -6.26
C CYS A 63 1.92 -0.39 -5.68
N PHE A 64 2.76 0.43 -5.03
CA PHE A 64 2.37 1.75 -4.49
C PHE A 64 2.46 2.88 -5.54
N TRP A 65 2.25 2.54 -6.82
CA TRP A 65 2.29 3.47 -7.96
C TRP A 65 1.14 3.21 -8.93
#